data_AF-A0AAW0JA99-F1
#
_entry.id   AF-A0AAW0JA99-F1
#
_cell.length_a   1.000
_cell.length_b   1.000
_cell.length_c   1.000
_cell.angle_alpha   90.00
_cell.angle_beta   90.00
_cell.angle_gamma   90.00
#
_symmetry.space_group_name_H-M   'P 1'
#
loop_
_entity.id
_entity.type
_entity.pdbx_description
1 polymer ?
#
loop_
_entity_poly.entity_id
_entity_poly.type
_entity_poly.pdbx_seq_one_letter_code
_entity_poly.pdbx_strand_id
1 'polypeptide(L)'
;MASIISRNVNKLRFLNSRLTQCRSPMPSPPIPDRTLHLLQSALPLGIGIQSFAMYQRCLFSTSTATVNPENQGDANSGEGEKSGESNKSSDGGRAVRGGPISWLSFLLLVATGAGVLFYYDREKKKHIEEINNASKAVKEGPSAGKAAIGGPFNLINHDGKNVTDRDFLGKWTLIYFGFTHCPDICPDELQKLATAVDKIKEKAGIEIVPVFISVDPERDTVEQVREYVKEFHPKLIGLTGTSDEIRSVARAYRVYYMKTAEEDSDYLVDHSIVMYLMSPNMQFVKFFGKNNDVDALADGIVKEIKQHKKQ
;
A
#
# COMPACT_ATOMS: atom_id res chain seq x y z
N MET A 1 34.35 43.56 55.93
CA MET A 1 33.52 43.21 57.11
C MET A 1 32.59 42.08 56.64
N ALA A 2 32.82 40.79 56.89
CA ALA A 2 33.03 40.05 58.15
C ALA A 2 31.71 39.64 58.85
N SER A 3 31.43 38.32 58.88
CA SER A 3 30.34 37.61 59.60
C SER A 3 28.90 37.84 59.07
N ILE A 4 27.93 36.90 59.04
CA ILE A 4 27.67 35.65 59.80
C ILE A 4 27.02 34.61 58.83
N ILE A 5 27.64 33.49 58.43
CA ILE A 5 27.61 32.12 59.02
C ILE A 5 26.17 31.59 59.35
N SER A 6 25.45 30.94 58.42
CA SER A 6 25.51 29.49 58.10
C SER A 6 25.51 28.53 59.31
N ARG A 7 24.35 27.94 59.65
CA ARG A 7 24.21 26.71 60.48
C ARG A 7 22.75 26.22 60.51
N ASN A 8 22.41 25.16 59.76
CA ASN A 8 22.00 23.86 60.32
C ASN A 8 21.68 22.81 59.23
N VAL A 9 22.72 22.16 58.73
CA VAL A 9 22.61 20.79 58.21
C VAL A 9 23.03 19.87 59.36
N ASN A 10 22.05 19.24 60.02
CA ASN A 10 22.15 17.97 60.78
C ASN A 10 20.96 17.82 61.76
N LYS A 11 19.86 17.24 61.29
CA LYS A 11 18.88 16.58 62.18
C LYS A 11 18.38 15.25 61.59
N LEU A 12 19.33 14.43 61.16
CA LEU A 12 19.15 13.00 60.89
C LEU A 12 19.56 12.20 62.13
N ARG A 13 18.58 11.56 62.77
CA ARG A 13 18.60 10.35 63.64
C ARG A 13 17.47 10.43 64.67
N PHE A 14 16.87 9.27 65.00
CA PHE A 14 15.69 9.09 65.86
C PHE A 14 14.45 9.83 65.34
N LEU A 15 13.58 9.21 64.53
CA LEU A 15 12.69 8.12 64.93
C LEU A 15 12.20 7.36 63.68
N ASN A 16 12.97 6.37 63.20
CA ASN A 16 12.51 5.45 62.16
C ASN A 16 12.37 4.04 62.75
N SER A 17 11.20 3.76 63.33
CA SER A 17 10.90 2.50 64.04
C SER A 17 9.46 2.09 63.77
N ARG A 18 9.19 1.65 62.53
CA ARG A 18 7.99 0.87 62.14
C ARG A 18 8.22 0.22 60.76
N LEU A 19 9.01 -0.85 60.76
CA LEU A 19 8.94 -1.89 59.74
C LEU A 19 8.68 -3.24 60.43
N THR A 20 8.35 -4.25 59.62
CA THR A 20 8.16 -5.67 59.99
C THR A 20 6.94 -6.00 60.86
N GLN A 21 5.77 -6.18 60.22
CA GLN A 21 5.11 -7.49 60.22
C GLN A 21 4.03 -7.59 59.12
N CYS A 22 3.54 -8.82 58.88
CA CYS A 22 2.45 -9.18 57.96
C CYS A 22 2.75 -9.16 56.44
N ARG A 23 3.60 -10.09 55.96
CA ARG A 23 3.29 -10.83 54.72
C ARG A 23 3.95 -12.23 54.68
N SER A 24 3.13 -13.26 54.80
CA SER A 24 3.41 -14.67 54.48
C SER A 24 2.06 -15.36 54.20
N PRO A 25 1.99 -16.59 53.65
CA PRO A 25 1.62 -16.74 52.24
C PRO A 25 0.21 -17.33 52.03
N MET A 26 -0.42 -16.99 50.90
CA MET A 26 -1.64 -17.68 50.44
C MET A 26 -1.29 -18.83 49.50
N PRO A 27 -2.01 -19.97 49.55
CA PRO A 27 -1.70 -21.17 48.79
C PRO A 27 -2.16 -21.10 47.33
N SER A 28 -1.43 -21.78 46.44
CA SER A 28 -1.85 -22.02 45.05
C SER A 28 -2.87 -23.16 44.95
N PRO A 29 -3.86 -23.07 44.04
CA PRO A 29 -4.76 -24.19 43.75
C PRO A 29 -4.04 -25.30 42.95
N PRO A 30 -4.53 -26.56 43.01
CA PRO A 30 -3.84 -27.71 42.43
C PRO A 30 -4.03 -27.83 40.91
N ILE A 31 -2.96 -28.27 40.23
CA ILE A 31 -3.00 -28.70 38.82
C ILE A 31 -3.44 -30.17 38.77
N PRO A 32 -4.43 -30.55 37.95
CA PRO A 32 -4.80 -31.95 37.77
C PRO A 32 -3.87 -32.65 36.77
N ASP A 33 -2.85 -33.34 37.29
CA ASP A 33 -2.22 -34.45 36.58
C ASP A 33 -3.20 -35.62 36.47
N ARG A 34 -3.54 -36.06 35.26
CA ARG A 34 -3.77 -37.51 34.98
C ARG A 34 -3.70 -37.90 33.51
N THR A 35 -2.60 -38.58 33.20
CA THR A 35 -2.60 -39.93 32.64
C THR A 35 -3.13 -40.11 31.20
N LEU A 36 -2.17 -40.18 30.28
CA LEU A 36 -2.23 -40.94 29.03
C LEU A 36 -2.95 -42.28 29.22
N HIS A 37 -4.04 -42.49 28.46
CA HIS A 37 -4.52 -43.84 28.18
C HIS A 37 -4.18 -44.22 26.74
N LEU A 38 -3.43 -45.31 26.62
CA LEU A 38 -3.22 -46.08 25.40
C LEU A 38 -4.52 -46.31 24.63
N LEU A 39 -4.48 -46.08 23.33
CA LEU A 39 -5.28 -46.84 22.37
C LEU A 39 -4.46 -47.04 21.09
N GLN A 40 -4.30 -48.31 20.71
CA GLN A 40 -3.35 -48.76 19.70
C GLN A 40 -4.07 -49.51 18.58
N SER A 41 -4.01 -48.94 17.36
CA SER A 41 -4.32 -49.60 16.08
C SER A 41 -4.08 -48.61 14.93
N ALA A 42 -3.60 -48.95 13.73
CA ALA A 42 -2.79 -50.08 13.25
C ALA A 42 -2.35 -49.77 11.80
N LEU A 43 -1.17 -50.26 11.35
CA LEU A 43 -0.74 -50.40 9.93
C LEU A 43 -0.42 -49.11 9.11
N PRO A 44 0.42 -49.19 8.05
CA PRO A 44 1.64 -49.99 7.89
C PRO A 44 2.86 -49.19 7.33
N LEU A 45 3.99 -49.88 7.13
CA LEU A 45 5.29 -49.34 6.68
C LEU A 45 5.44 -49.10 5.16
N GLY A 46 6.45 -48.29 4.80
CA GLY A 46 7.07 -48.20 3.47
C GLY A 46 6.45 -47.10 2.59
N ILE A 47 7.17 -46.31 1.79
CA ILE A 47 8.53 -46.35 1.18
C ILE A 47 8.96 -44.85 1.10
N GLY A 48 10.19 -44.36 1.18
CA GLY A 48 11.54 -44.87 0.92
C GLY A 48 12.30 -43.77 0.16
N ILE A 49 13.44 -43.31 0.67
CA ILE A 49 14.18 -42.13 0.15
C ILE A 49 15.20 -42.56 -0.90
N GLN A 50 15.09 -42.06 -2.14
CA GLN A 50 16.18 -41.81 -3.12
C GLN A 50 15.73 -40.60 -3.98
N SER A 51 16.50 -39.54 -4.26
CA SER A 51 17.92 -39.38 -4.63
C SER A 51 18.26 -39.87 -6.04
N PHE A 52 19.22 -39.19 -6.68
CA PHE A 52 19.55 -39.15 -8.13
C PHE A 52 18.53 -38.39 -9.00
N ALA A 53 18.85 -37.32 -9.75
CA ALA A 53 20.04 -36.90 -10.52
C ALA A 53 20.17 -37.53 -11.92
N MET A 54 19.63 -36.83 -12.92
CA MET A 54 19.89 -36.84 -14.37
C MET A 54 18.87 -35.83 -14.98
N TYR A 55 19.17 -34.91 -15.91
CA TYR A 55 20.11 -34.91 -17.02
C TYR A 55 20.80 -33.53 -17.20
N GLN A 56 22.10 -33.54 -17.48
CA GLN A 56 22.78 -32.45 -18.21
C GLN A 56 23.86 -33.07 -19.10
N ARG A 57 24.14 -32.40 -20.24
CA ARG A 57 25.09 -32.73 -21.33
C ARG A 57 24.55 -33.66 -22.42
N CYS A 58 24.56 -33.14 -23.66
CA CYS A 58 25.70 -33.39 -24.52
C CYS A 58 26.33 -32.06 -24.97
N LEU A 59 27.65 -31.98 -24.86
CA LEU A 59 28.54 -30.99 -25.48
C LEU A 59 29.20 -31.65 -26.69
N PHE A 60 29.75 -30.86 -27.61
CA PHE A 60 31.13 -30.93 -28.14
C PHE A 60 31.31 -29.65 -28.98
N SER A 61 32.18 -28.69 -28.60
CA SER A 61 33.63 -28.63 -28.91
C SER A 61 33.88 -28.47 -30.41
N THR A 62 34.73 -27.57 -30.92
CA THR A 62 36.07 -27.05 -30.52
C THR A 62 36.26 -25.64 -31.13
N SER A 63 37.22 -24.76 -30.87
CA SER A 63 38.33 -24.52 -29.93
C SER A 63 39.07 -23.27 -30.47
N THR A 64 39.65 -22.41 -29.62
CA THR A 64 40.86 -21.53 -29.85
C THR A 64 41.15 -20.97 -31.27
N ALA A 65 41.34 -19.67 -31.51
CA ALA A 65 42.51 -18.91 -31.05
C ALA A 65 42.46 -17.42 -31.48
N THR A 66 43.30 -16.57 -30.86
CA THR A 66 43.46 -15.13 -31.13
C THR A 66 44.67 -14.80 -32.03
N VAL A 67 44.47 -14.10 -33.16
CA VAL A 67 45.53 -13.36 -33.91
C VAL A 67 44.93 -12.17 -34.69
N ASN A 68 45.50 -10.96 -34.49
CA ASN A 68 45.63 -9.87 -35.48
C ASN A 68 47.10 -9.91 -35.98
N PRO A 69 47.53 -9.37 -37.15
CA PRO A 69 46.93 -8.24 -37.90
C PRO A 69 47.02 -8.32 -39.46
N GLU A 70 46.80 -7.18 -40.13
CA GLU A 70 47.51 -6.67 -41.34
C GLU A 70 47.36 -7.28 -42.75
N ASN A 71 46.80 -6.43 -43.63
CA ASN A 71 47.40 -5.90 -44.88
C ASN A 71 46.94 -6.39 -46.29
N GLN A 72 46.89 -5.39 -47.17
CA GLN A 72 46.86 -5.28 -48.65
C GLN A 72 46.78 -6.52 -49.58
N GLY A 73 46.07 -6.33 -50.70
CA GLY A 73 46.16 -7.19 -51.89
C GLY A 73 45.28 -6.70 -53.04
N ASP A 74 45.85 -5.94 -53.98
CA ASP A 74 45.15 -5.39 -55.14
C ASP A 74 44.85 -6.41 -56.25
N ALA A 75 43.80 -6.08 -57.03
CA ALA A 75 43.58 -6.36 -58.45
C ALA A 75 44.01 -7.70 -59.09
N ASN A 76 43.06 -8.33 -59.81
CA ASN A 76 43.35 -8.73 -61.20
C ASN A 76 42.11 -8.63 -62.11
N SER A 77 42.36 -8.46 -63.40
CA SER A 77 41.42 -8.15 -64.48
C SER A 77 41.31 -9.26 -65.53
N GLY A 78 40.32 -9.11 -66.42
CA GLY A 78 40.21 -9.78 -67.71
C GLY A 78 39.45 -11.12 -67.72
N GLU A 79 38.77 -11.54 -68.78
CA GLU A 79 38.20 -10.92 -70.00
C GLU A 79 37.60 -12.08 -70.84
N GLY A 80 36.80 -11.78 -71.87
CA GLY A 80 36.20 -12.77 -72.79
C GLY A 80 34.67 -12.81 -72.70
N GLU A 81 33.90 -12.19 -73.60
CA GLU A 81 33.57 -12.63 -74.99
C GLU A 81 32.83 -13.97 -75.03
N LYS A 82 31.76 -14.25 -75.82
CA LYS A 82 31.03 -13.61 -76.96
C LYS A 82 29.67 -14.39 -77.10
N SER A 83 28.66 -14.11 -77.95
CA SER A 83 28.34 -13.05 -78.94
C SER A 83 26.88 -13.20 -79.43
N GLY A 84 26.15 -12.09 -79.65
CA GLY A 84 25.18 -11.97 -80.75
C GLY A 84 23.72 -12.46 -80.54
N GLU A 85 22.72 -12.01 -81.31
CA GLU A 85 22.71 -10.95 -82.34
C GLU A 85 21.26 -10.53 -82.73
N SER A 86 21.03 -9.21 -82.97
CA SER A 86 20.03 -8.63 -83.91
C SER A 86 18.50 -8.76 -83.64
N ASN A 87 17.60 -7.90 -84.14
CA ASN A 87 17.67 -6.52 -84.65
C ASN A 87 16.26 -5.88 -84.75
N LYS A 88 16.14 -4.54 -84.52
CA LYS A 88 15.13 -3.59 -85.11
C LYS A 88 13.62 -3.83 -84.85
N SER A 89 12.70 -2.83 -84.89
CA SER A 89 12.74 -1.38 -85.16
C SER A 89 11.43 -0.67 -84.70
N SER A 90 11.37 0.68 -84.84
CA SER A 90 10.20 1.59 -84.69
C SER A 90 9.52 1.61 -83.31
N ASP A 91 9.62 2.69 -82.54
CA ASP A 91 8.99 4.02 -82.70
C ASP A 91 7.50 4.05 -82.31
N GLY A 92 7.07 5.10 -81.59
CA GLY A 92 5.76 5.18 -80.93
C GLY A 92 5.85 5.66 -79.48
N GLY A 93 6.42 6.84 -79.24
CA GLY A 93 6.64 7.35 -77.89
C GLY A 93 5.35 7.67 -77.10
N ARG A 94 5.31 7.26 -75.83
CA ARG A 94 4.54 7.97 -74.79
C ARG A 94 5.54 8.63 -73.86
N ALA A 95 5.50 9.97 -73.78
CA ALA A 95 6.41 10.73 -72.94
C ALA A 95 6.13 10.46 -71.46
N VAL A 96 6.94 9.60 -70.82
CA VAL A 96 6.99 9.48 -69.36
C VAL A 96 7.72 10.69 -68.80
N ARG A 97 7.03 11.84 -68.80
CA ARG A 97 7.47 13.05 -68.11
C ARG A 97 7.17 12.91 -66.63
N GLY A 98 8.01 12.16 -65.92
CA GLY A 98 7.94 11.96 -64.48
C GLY A 98 9.29 12.23 -63.83
N GLY A 99 9.29 13.03 -62.76
CA GLY A 99 10.45 13.10 -61.86
C GLY A 99 10.67 11.77 -61.15
N PRO A 100 11.73 11.64 -60.31
CA PRO A 100 12.24 10.35 -59.82
C PRO A 100 11.29 9.52 -58.95
N ILE A 101 10.07 9.99 -58.64
CA ILE A 101 9.04 9.25 -57.90
C ILE A 101 7.66 9.57 -58.50
N SER A 102 6.88 8.54 -58.85
CA SER A 102 5.49 8.70 -59.27
C SER A 102 4.59 8.98 -58.06
N TRP A 103 3.56 9.83 -58.22
CA TRP A 103 2.51 10.03 -57.20
C TRP A 103 1.86 8.71 -56.78
N LEU A 104 1.79 7.74 -57.70
CA LEU A 104 1.28 6.39 -57.42
C LEU A 104 2.17 5.62 -56.43
N SER A 105 3.49 5.76 -56.53
CA SER A 105 4.47 5.18 -55.59
C SER A 105 4.36 5.82 -54.20
N PHE A 106 4.12 7.14 -54.15
CA PHE A 106 3.90 7.84 -52.89
C PHE A 106 2.61 7.37 -52.19
N LEU A 107 1.50 7.24 -52.92
CA LEU A 107 0.25 6.69 -52.39
C LEU A 107 0.40 5.26 -51.87
N LEU A 108 1.15 4.40 -52.59
CA LEU A 108 1.39 3.02 -52.17
C LEU A 108 2.24 2.95 -50.90
N LEU A 109 3.26 3.81 -50.77
CA LEU A 109 4.08 3.91 -49.56
C LEU A 109 3.27 4.43 -48.36
N VAL A 110 2.43 5.45 -48.56
CA VAL A 110 1.53 5.98 -47.51
C VAL A 110 0.49 4.92 -47.08
N ALA A 111 -0.12 4.20 -48.03
CA ALA A 111 -1.08 3.14 -47.72
C ALA A 111 -0.43 1.98 -46.96
N THR A 112 0.77 1.56 -47.36
CA THR A 112 1.53 0.50 -46.68
C THR A 112 1.95 0.94 -45.27
N GLY A 113 2.46 2.17 -45.14
CA GLY A 113 2.82 2.76 -43.84
C GLY A 113 1.63 2.89 -42.90
N ALA A 114 0.48 3.36 -43.40
CA ALA A 114 -0.77 3.44 -42.63
C ALA A 114 -1.27 2.05 -42.20
N GLY A 115 -1.18 1.04 -43.08
CA GLY A 115 -1.53 -0.35 -42.75
C GLY A 115 -0.65 -0.95 -41.66
N VAL A 116 0.67 -0.71 -41.72
CA VAL A 116 1.64 -1.15 -40.70
C VAL A 116 1.39 -0.42 -39.37
N LEU A 117 1.19 0.89 -39.38
CA LEU A 117 0.84 1.67 -38.18
C LEU A 117 -0.47 1.20 -37.56
N PHE A 118 -1.50 0.93 -38.36
CA PHE A 118 -2.78 0.39 -37.88
C PHE A 118 -2.65 -1.02 -37.29
N TYR A 119 -1.81 -1.88 -37.89
CA TYR A 119 -1.51 -3.20 -37.35
C TYR A 119 -0.85 -3.09 -35.96
N TYR A 120 0.23 -2.31 -35.85
CA TYR A 120 0.95 -2.15 -34.58
C TYR A 120 0.12 -1.43 -33.51
N ASP A 121 -0.72 -0.46 -33.88
CA ASP A 121 -1.65 0.21 -32.96
C ASP A 121 -2.74 -0.77 -32.45
N ARG A 122 -3.29 -1.61 -33.33
CA ARG A 122 -4.23 -2.68 -32.97
C ARG A 122 -3.62 -3.74 -32.04
N GLU A 123 -2.35 -4.09 -32.24
CA GLU A 123 -1.63 -5.05 -31.39
C GLU A 123 -1.22 -4.44 -30.04
N LYS A 124 -0.69 -3.20 -30.03
CA LYS A 124 -0.39 -2.46 -28.80
C LYS A 124 -1.63 -2.21 -27.94
N LYS A 125 -2.78 -1.89 -28.54
CA LYS A 125 -4.04 -1.68 -27.79
C LYS A 125 -4.42 -2.89 -26.94
N LYS A 126 -4.26 -4.12 -27.46
CA LYS A 126 -4.51 -5.35 -26.70
C LYS A 126 -3.60 -5.47 -25.48
N HIS A 127 -2.29 -5.31 -25.66
CA HIS A 127 -1.35 -5.41 -24.54
C HIS A 127 -1.51 -4.28 -23.52
N ILE A 128 -1.88 -3.07 -23.94
CA ILE A 128 -2.23 -1.96 -23.03
C ILE A 128 -3.50 -2.31 -22.23
N GLU A 129 -4.51 -2.89 -22.86
CA GLU A 129 -5.74 -3.33 -22.19
C GLU A 129 -5.49 -4.51 -21.23
N GLU A 130 -4.67 -5.49 -21.62
CA GLU A 130 -4.20 -6.60 -20.78
C GLU A 130 -3.41 -6.10 -19.56
N ILE A 131 -2.47 -5.17 -19.74
CA ILE A 131 -1.71 -4.55 -18.65
C ILE A 131 -2.63 -3.75 -17.73
N ASN A 132 -3.61 -3.01 -18.27
CA ASN A 132 -4.59 -2.28 -17.47
C ASN A 132 -5.50 -3.23 -16.67
N ASN A 133 -5.96 -4.33 -17.28
CA ASN A 133 -6.78 -5.33 -16.62
C ASN A 133 -6.00 -6.12 -15.56
N ALA A 134 -4.74 -6.47 -15.82
CA ALA A 134 -3.84 -7.08 -14.84
C ALA A 134 -3.51 -6.12 -13.69
N SER A 135 -3.21 -4.84 -13.98
CA SER A 135 -3.01 -3.78 -12.99
C SER A 135 -4.25 -3.59 -12.12
N LYS A 136 -5.45 -3.62 -12.71
CA LYS A 136 -6.72 -3.57 -12.00
C LYS A 136 -6.93 -4.81 -11.11
N ALA A 137 -6.68 -6.01 -11.62
CA ALA A 137 -6.78 -7.25 -10.84
C ALA A 137 -5.78 -7.30 -9.67
N VAL A 138 -4.55 -6.78 -9.86
CA VAL A 138 -3.55 -6.64 -8.78
C VAL A 138 -3.98 -5.58 -7.74
N LYS A 139 -4.58 -4.46 -8.16
CA LYS A 139 -5.16 -3.46 -7.26
C LYS A 139 -6.37 -3.96 -6.48
N GLU A 140 -7.17 -4.85 -7.06
CA GLU A 140 -8.37 -5.42 -6.43
C GLU A 140 -8.04 -6.67 -5.57
N GLY A 141 -6.94 -7.36 -5.88
CA GLY A 141 -6.36 -8.47 -5.11
C GLY A 141 -7.18 -9.77 -5.19
N PRO A 142 -6.58 -10.93 -4.88
CA PRO A 142 -7.36 -12.14 -4.68
C PRO A 142 -8.27 -11.94 -3.47
N SER A 143 -9.59 -12.06 -3.68
CA SER A 143 -10.60 -11.95 -2.61
C SER A 143 -10.58 -13.19 -1.71
N ALA A 144 -9.49 -13.35 -0.94
CA ALA A 144 -9.47 -14.17 0.25
C ALA A 144 -10.59 -13.65 1.17
N GLY A 145 -11.48 -14.56 1.59
CA GLY A 145 -12.84 -14.26 2.02
C GLY A 145 -12.98 -12.97 2.84
N LYS A 146 -13.74 -12.01 2.28
CA LYS A 146 -13.94 -10.61 2.74
C LYS A 146 -13.57 -10.42 4.21
N ALA A 147 -12.32 -10.02 4.46
CA ALA A 147 -11.81 -9.87 5.81
C ALA A 147 -12.75 -8.96 6.62
N ALA A 148 -13.22 -9.45 7.77
CA ALA A 148 -14.07 -8.69 8.66
C ALA A 148 -13.22 -7.56 9.29
N ILE A 149 -13.23 -6.41 8.62
CA ILE A 149 -12.68 -5.14 9.06
C ILE A 149 -13.79 -4.37 9.75
N GLY A 150 -13.49 -3.89 10.96
CA GLY A 150 -14.46 -3.25 11.85
C GLY A 150 -15.01 -4.22 12.90
N GLY A 151 -15.72 -3.65 13.86
CA GLY A 151 -16.29 -4.35 15.01
C GLY A 151 -16.79 -3.33 16.03
N PRO A 152 -17.51 -3.79 17.07
CA PRO A 152 -17.99 -2.91 18.12
C PRO A 152 -16.80 -2.29 18.88
N PHE A 153 -16.93 -1.02 19.22
CA PHE A 153 -15.98 -0.32 20.07
C PHE A 153 -16.74 0.49 21.13
N ASN A 154 -16.06 0.76 22.24
CA ASN A 154 -16.45 1.73 23.26
C ASN A 154 -15.23 2.62 23.47
N LEU A 155 -15.39 3.91 23.18
CA LEU A 155 -14.32 4.90 23.22
C LEU A 155 -14.86 6.19 23.87
N ILE A 156 -13.97 7.10 24.22
CA ILE A 156 -14.30 8.41 24.79
C ILE A 156 -14.11 9.46 23.70
N ASN A 157 -15.18 10.19 23.39
CA ASN A 157 -15.14 11.32 22.48
C ASN A 157 -14.41 12.52 23.11
N HIS A 158 -13.89 13.43 22.29
CA HIS A 158 -13.27 14.71 22.67
C HIS A 158 -14.15 15.63 23.57
N ASP A 159 -15.44 15.36 23.69
CA ASP A 159 -16.37 15.98 24.66
C ASP A 159 -16.37 15.32 26.06
N GLY A 160 -15.55 14.28 26.29
CA GLY A 160 -15.55 13.47 27.52
C GLY A 160 -16.73 12.49 27.62
N LYS A 161 -17.42 12.19 26.52
CA LYS A 161 -18.58 11.28 26.49
C LYS A 161 -18.17 9.91 25.94
N ASN A 162 -18.62 8.84 26.58
CA ASN A 162 -18.53 7.50 25.98
C ASN A 162 -19.38 7.43 24.71
N VAL A 163 -18.80 6.87 23.66
CA VAL A 163 -19.41 6.66 22.35
C VAL A 163 -19.04 5.28 21.81
N THR A 164 -19.95 4.74 21.01
CA THR A 164 -19.87 3.41 20.43
C THR A 164 -20.02 3.47 18.92
N ASP A 165 -19.79 2.36 18.22
CA ASP A 165 -20.11 2.25 16.79
C ASP A 165 -21.57 2.62 16.48
N ARG A 166 -22.48 2.39 17.43
CA ARG A 166 -23.92 2.63 17.27
C ARG A 166 -24.28 4.12 17.13
N ASP A 167 -23.46 5.00 17.67
CA ASP A 167 -23.67 6.46 17.61
C ASP A 167 -23.37 7.05 16.22
N PHE A 168 -22.68 6.29 15.36
CA PHE A 168 -22.35 6.64 13.98
C PHE A 168 -23.34 6.06 12.95
N LEU A 169 -24.34 5.29 13.41
CA LEU A 169 -25.36 4.71 12.53
C LEU A 169 -26.21 5.80 11.83
N GLY A 170 -26.65 5.49 10.61
CA GLY A 170 -27.39 6.41 9.74
C GLY A 170 -26.51 7.39 8.97
N LYS A 171 -25.20 7.47 9.24
CA LYS A 171 -24.26 8.41 8.59
C LYS A 171 -23.09 7.68 7.94
N TRP A 172 -22.63 8.21 6.81
CA TRP A 172 -21.35 7.78 6.23
C TRP A 172 -20.22 8.27 7.12
N THR A 173 -19.30 7.38 7.50
CA THR A 173 -18.24 7.69 8.45
C THR A 173 -16.89 7.37 7.84
N LEU A 174 -15.92 8.29 7.97
CA LEU A 174 -14.56 8.12 7.46
C LEU A 174 -13.59 8.12 8.64
N ILE A 175 -13.08 6.94 8.98
CA ILE A 175 -12.26 6.71 10.18
C ILE A 175 -10.78 6.74 9.80
N TYR A 176 -9.99 7.56 10.47
CA TYR A 176 -8.53 7.60 10.39
C TYR A 176 -7.91 7.29 11.76
N PHE A 177 -6.84 6.51 11.77
CA PHE A 177 -6.08 6.17 12.97
C PHE A 177 -4.75 6.93 12.96
N GLY A 178 -4.41 7.59 14.07
CA GLY A 178 -3.19 8.39 14.20
C GLY A 178 -2.93 8.78 15.65
N PHE A 179 -2.08 9.77 15.90
CA PHE A 179 -1.79 10.29 17.24
C PHE A 179 -1.44 11.78 17.17
N THR A 180 -1.72 12.57 18.21
CA THR A 180 -1.63 14.04 18.11
C THR A 180 -0.19 14.55 18.06
N HIS A 181 0.78 13.74 18.48
CA HIS A 181 2.21 14.07 18.53
C HIS A 181 2.97 13.64 17.25
N CYS A 182 2.26 13.35 16.15
CA CYS A 182 2.89 12.99 14.88
C CYS A 182 3.42 14.25 14.16
N PRO A 183 4.73 14.32 13.80
CA PRO A 183 5.34 15.55 13.28
C PRO A 183 4.76 15.99 11.93
N ASP A 184 4.63 15.07 10.96
CA ASP A 184 4.25 15.40 9.58
C ASP A 184 2.99 14.66 9.09
N ILE A 185 2.90 13.35 9.35
CA ILE A 185 1.98 12.45 8.61
C ILE A 185 0.51 12.64 9.01
N CYS A 186 0.19 12.70 10.32
CA CYS A 186 -1.20 12.86 10.74
C CYS A 186 -1.79 14.22 10.36
N PRO A 187 -1.08 15.36 10.52
CA PRO A 187 -1.57 16.66 10.04
C PRO A 187 -1.89 16.66 8.54
N ASP A 188 -1.00 16.14 7.70
CA ASP A 188 -1.20 16.07 6.24
C ASP A 188 -2.44 15.23 5.86
N GLU A 189 -2.61 14.05 6.45
CA GLU A 189 -3.75 13.19 6.16
C GLU A 189 -5.07 13.76 6.70
N LEU A 190 -5.07 14.43 7.87
CA LEU A 190 -6.27 15.08 8.42
C LEU A 190 -6.68 16.31 7.60
N GLN A 191 -5.72 17.13 7.15
CA GLN A 191 -5.98 18.25 6.25
C GLN A 191 -6.56 17.80 4.91
N LYS A 192 -6.02 16.71 4.35
CA LYS A 192 -6.52 16.06 3.13
C LYS A 192 -7.95 15.55 3.32
N LEU A 193 -8.22 14.89 4.44
CA LEU A 193 -9.53 14.35 4.80
C LEU A 193 -10.59 15.45 5.02
N ALA A 194 -10.24 16.53 5.73
CA ALA A 194 -11.11 17.70 5.91
C ALA A 194 -11.51 18.30 4.55
N THR A 195 -10.52 18.58 3.70
CA THR A 195 -10.74 19.12 2.34
C THR A 195 -11.58 18.18 1.47
N ALA A 196 -11.38 16.86 1.59
CA ALA A 196 -12.18 15.88 0.86
C ALA A 196 -13.64 15.85 1.34
N VAL A 197 -13.91 15.90 2.65
CA VAL A 197 -15.27 15.94 3.20
C VAL A 197 -16.05 17.15 2.67
N ASP A 198 -15.44 18.34 2.66
CA ASP A 198 -16.11 19.54 2.13
C ASP A 198 -16.33 19.45 0.61
N LYS A 199 -15.35 18.98 -0.17
CA LYS A 199 -15.53 18.73 -1.62
C LYS A 199 -16.63 17.71 -1.91
N ILE A 200 -16.80 16.66 -1.10
CA ILE A 200 -17.86 15.65 -1.28
C ILE A 200 -19.24 16.29 -1.00
N LYS A 201 -19.34 17.11 0.04
CA LYS A 201 -20.55 17.85 0.38
C LYS A 201 -20.94 18.82 -0.75
N GLU A 202 -19.99 19.54 -1.32
CA GLU A 202 -20.22 20.44 -2.46
C GLU A 202 -20.60 19.68 -3.74
N LYS A 203 -19.80 18.68 -4.16
CA LYS A 203 -20.00 17.93 -5.41
C LYS A 203 -21.26 17.06 -5.43
N ALA A 204 -21.68 16.53 -4.27
CA ALA A 204 -22.69 15.47 -4.21
C ALA A 204 -23.79 15.67 -3.16
N GLY A 205 -23.73 16.69 -2.30
CA GLY A 205 -24.69 16.90 -1.21
C GLY A 205 -24.68 15.80 -0.15
N ILE A 206 -23.62 14.97 -0.10
CA ILE A 206 -23.50 13.86 0.84
C ILE A 206 -22.76 14.35 2.08
N GLU A 207 -23.36 14.16 3.25
CA GLU A 207 -22.69 14.40 4.52
C GLU A 207 -21.90 13.16 4.95
N ILE A 208 -20.65 13.38 5.32
CA ILE A 208 -19.73 12.39 5.89
C ILE A 208 -19.27 12.89 7.24
N VAL A 209 -19.17 11.99 8.21
CA VAL A 209 -18.62 12.24 9.54
C VAL A 209 -17.15 11.81 9.53
N PRO A 210 -16.19 12.75 9.54
CA PRO A 210 -14.79 12.42 9.75
C PRO A 210 -14.54 12.05 11.21
N VAL A 211 -13.81 10.95 11.45
CA VAL A 211 -13.48 10.44 12.78
C VAL A 211 -11.98 10.19 12.87
N PHE A 212 -11.35 10.76 13.89
CA PHE A 212 -9.97 10.50 14.27
C PHE A 212 -9.96 9.57 15.49
N ILE A 213 -9.20 8.47 15.44
CA ILE A 213 -8.99 7.57 16.58
C ILE A 213 -7.53 7.62 16.97
N SER A 214 -7.24 8.03 18.22
CA SER A 214 -5.88 8.00 18.74
C SER A 214 -5.39 6.56 18.95
N VAL A 215 -4.16 6.27 18.55
CA VAL A 215 -3.43 5.04 18.89
C VAL A 215 -2.50 5.19 20.09
N ASP A 216 -2.42 6.37 20.72
CA ASP A 216 -1.51 6.68 21.83
C ASP A 216 -2.20 7.27 23.08
N PRO A 217 -3.01 6.47 23.78
CA PRO A 217 -3.84 6.92 24.91
C PRO A 217 -3.05 7.35 26.17
N GLU A 218 -1.72 7.22 26.17
CA GLU A 218 -0.86 7.68 27.28
C GLU A 218 -0.52 9.17 27.19
N ARG A 219 -0.50 9.76 25.98
CA ARG A 219 -0.29 11.21 25.74
C ARG A 219 -1.55 11.91 25.24
N ASP A 220 -2.37 11.23 24.44
CA ASP A 220 -3.52 11.82 23.76
C ASP A 220 -4.77 11.80 24.67
N THR A 221 -4.79 12.70 25.67
CA THR A 221 -5.95 12.89 26.55
C THR A 221 -7.16 13.45 25.79
N VAL A 222 -8.34 13.42 26.41
CA VAL A 222 -9.58 13.99 25.85
C VAL A 222 -9.40 15.46 25.48
N GLU A 223 -8.74 16.25 26.33
CA GLU A 223 -8.46 17.66 26.12
C GLU A 223 -7.48 17.89 24.97
N GLN A 224 -6.41 17.07 24.89
CA GLN A 224 -5.40 17.16 23.84
C GLN A 224 -6.00 16.82 22.47
N VAL A 225 -6.74 15.71 22.38
CA VAL A 225 -7.45 15.30 21.16
C VAL A 225 -8.49 16.35 20.76
N ARG A 226 -9.18 16.97 21.72
CA ARG A 226 -10.17 18.02 21.48
C ARG A 226 -9.58 19.28 20.86
N GLU A 227 -8.43 19.77 21.32
CA GLU A 227 -7.79 20.92 20.68
C GLU A 227 -7.27 20.53 19.28
N TYR A 228 -6.61 19.37 19.16
CA TYR A 228 -6.10 18.87 17.89
C TYR A 228 -7.18 18.76 16.80
N VAL A 229 -8.34 18.16 17.07
CA VAL A 229 -9.38 17.99 16.03
C VAL A 229 -10.05 19.29 15.60
N LYS A 230 -10.11 20.31 16.46
CA LYS A 230 -10.68 21.63 16.12
C LYS A 230 -9.87 22.36 15.05
N GLU A 231 -8.56 22.14 15.01
CA GLU A 231 -7.66 22.82 14.07
C GLU A 231 -7.94 22.42 12.61
N PHE A 232 -8.34 21.17 12.37
CA PHE A 232 -8.58 20.63 11.02
C PHE A 232 -10.01 20.87 10.51
N HIS A 233 -11.04 20.49 11.28
CA HIS A 233 -12.43 20.59 10.80
C HIS A 233 -13.46 20.59 11.94
N PRO A 234 -14.47 21.48 11.93
CA PRO A 234 -15.46 21.57 13.01
C PRO A 234 -16.41 20.37 13.12
N LYS A 235 -16.37 19.40 12.19
CA LYS A 235 -17.09 18.12 12.29
C LYS A 235 -16.17 16.91 12.55
N LEU A 236 -14.87 17.12 12.75
CA LEU A 236 -13.93 16.04 13.06
C LEU A 236 -14.16 15.55 14.48
N ILE A 237 -14.56 14.28 14.61
CA ILE A 237 -14.82 13.65 15.90
C ILE A 237 -13.56 12.91 16.34
N GLY A 238 -12.87 13.46 17.34
CA GLY A 238 -11.71 12.80 17.95
C GLY A 238 -12.12 11.81 19.04
N LEU A 239 -11.62 10.57 18.95
CA LEU A 239 -11.84 9.48 19.90
C LEU A 239 -10.52 9.04 20.54
N THR A 240 -10.54 8.86 21.86
CA THR A 240 -9.47 8.27 22.68
C THR A 240 -10.08 7.24 23.64
N GLY A 241 -9.29 6.65 24.54
CA GLY A 241 -9.78 5.63 25.47
C GLY A 241 -8.66 5.02 26.32
N THR A 242 -8.93 3.88 26.95
CA THR A 242 -7.89 3.12 27.65
C THR A 242 -7.00 2.32 26.69
N SER A 243 -5.79 1.95 27.10
CA SER A 243 -4.85 1.14 26.29
C SER A 243 -5.47 -0.18 25.80
N ASP A 244 -6.37 -0.79 26.58
CA ASP A 244 -7.07 -2.03 26.18
C ASP A 244 -8.21 -1.77 25.18
N GLU A 245 -8.94 -0.66 25.30
CA GLU A 245 -9.95 -0.25 24.31
C GLU A 245 -9.30 0.11 22.97
N ILE A 246 -8.22 0.90 22.98
CA ILE A 246 -7.43 1.23 21.78
C ILE A 246 -6.87 -0.04 21.13
N ARG A 247 -6.33 -0.99 21.91
CA ARG A 247 -5.87 -2.29 21.39
C ARG A 247 -7.01 -3.11 20.78
N SER A 248 -8.21 -3.05 21.36
CA SER A 248 -9.40 -3.74 20.87
C SER A 248 -9.87 -3.19 19.52
N VAL A 249 -10.03 -1.86 19.41
CA VAL A 249 -10.45 -1.22 18.15
C VAL A 249 -9.38 -1.36 17.06
N ALA A 250 -8.09 -1.17 17.38
CA ALA A 250 -7.01 -1.38 16.41
C ALA A 250 -7.02 -2.82 15.85
N ARG A 251 -7.26 -3.83 16.71
CA ARG A 251 -7.42 -5.24 16.30
C ARG A 251 -8.66 -5.46 15.43
N ALA A 252 -9.80 -4.84 15.74
CA ALA A 252 -11.03 -4.96 14.96
C ALA A 252 -10.88 -4.37 13.54
N TYR A 253 -10.20 -3.22 13.42
CA TYR A 253 -9.94 -2.55 12.14
C TYR A 253 -8.68 -3.06 11.42
N ARG A 254 -7.93 -4.00 12.03
CA ARG A 254 -6.66 -4.56 11.51
C ARG A 254 -5.56 -3.51 11.33
N VAL A 255 -5.58 -2.49 12.16
CA VAL A 255 -4.57 -1.42 12.22
C VAL A 255 -3.36 -1.92 13.00
N TYR A 256 -2.21 -1.91 12.34
CA TYR A 256 -0.93 -2.03 13.03
C TYR A 256 -0.58 -0.70 13.71
N TYR A 257 -0.14 -0.77 14.97
CA TYR A 257 0.49 0.32 15.70
C TYR A 257 1.59 -0.23 16.63
N MET A 258 2.71 0.49 16.76
CA MET A 258 3.83 0.14 17.64
C MET A 258 4.50 1.42 18.17
N LYS A 259 4.86 1.43 19.46
CA LYS A 259 5.67 2.52 20.03
C LYS A 259 7.15 2.31 19.68
N THR A 260 7.78 3.35 19.14
CA THR A 260 9.19 3.38 18.75
C THR A 260 9.86 4.48 19.57
N ALA A 261 10.74 4.10 20.49
CA ALA A 261 11.42 5.02 21.39
C ALA A 261 12.55 5.77 20.66
N GLU A 262 12.67 7.06 20.91
CA GLU A 262 13.79 7.88 20.43
C GLU A 262 14.80 8.15 21.56
N GLU A 263 15.99 8.67 21.22
CA GLU A 263 17.09 8.84 22.17
C GLU A 263 16.79 9.89 23.25
N ASP A 264 15.96 10.90 22.94
CA ASP A 264 15.68 12.07 23.78
C ASP A 264 14.42 11.93 24.67
N SER A 265 14.06 10.70 25.04
CA SER A 265 12.93 10.32 25.93
C SER A 265 11.51 10.58 25.43
N ASP A 266 11.34 11.23 24.28
CA ASP A 266 10.08 11.22 23.53
C ASP A 266 9.97 9.92 22.68
N TYR A 267 8.77 9.59 22.22
CA TYR A 267 8.55 8.41 21.37
C TYR A 267 7.58 8.70 20.23
N LEU A 268 7.82 8.06 19.08
CA LEU A 268 6.86 8.04 17.98
C LEU A 268 6.02 6.76 18.04
N VAL A 269 4.87 6.78 17.37
CA VAL A 269 4.04 5.60 17.20
C VAL A 269 3.96 5.30 15.71
N ASP A 270 4.64 4.25 15.27
CA ASP A 270 4.50 3.71 13.92
C ASP A 270 3.10 3.16 13.77
N HIS A 271 2.28 3.70 12.87
CA HIS A 271 0.90 3.25 12.64
C HIS A 271 0.53 3.13 11.16
N SER A 272 -0.56 2.43 10.89
CA SER A 272 -1.07 2.24 9.53
C SER A 272 -1.70 3.55 9.00
N ILE A 273 -1.15 4.10 7.92
CA ILE A 273 -1.63 5.34 7.28
C ILE A 273 -2.79 5.02 6.32
N VAL A 274 -3.96 4.73 6.90
CA VAL A 274 -5.16 4.26 6.19
C VAL A 274 -6.42 4.92 6.73
N MET A 275 -7.28 5.38 5.81
CA MET A 275 -8.64 5.84 6.09
C MET A 275 -9.66 4.76 5.71
N TYR A 276 -10.64 4.50 6.57
CA TYR A 276 -11.68 3.48 6.37
C TYR A 276 -13.04 4.16 6.12
N LEU A 277 -13.63 3.92 4.95
CA LEU A 277 -14.99 4.34 4.64
C LEU A 277 -15.98 3.29 5.16
N MET A 278 -16.80 3.72 6.12
CA MET A 278 -17.85 2.94 6.75
C MET A 278 -19.22 3.40 6.23
N SER A 279 -20.08 2.43 5.93
CA SER A 279 -21.48 2.66 5.53
C SER A 279 -22.32 3.20 6.70
N PRO A 280 -23.55 3.69 6.44
CA PRO A 280 -24.52 4.05 7.48
C PRO A 280 -24.89 2.93 8.46
N ASN A 281 -24.54 1.68 8.16
CA ASN A 281 -24.73 0.52 9.05
C ASN A 281 -23.43 0.12 9.79
N MET A 282 -22.41 1.00 9.80
CA MET A 282 -21.07 0.74 10.32
C MET A 282 -20.39 -0.52 9.76
N GLN A 283 -20.75 -0.88 8.52
CA GLN A 283 -20.05 -1.93 7.77
C GLN A 283 -18.95 -1.31 6.91
N PHE A 284 -17.78 -1.94 6.91
CA PHE A 284 -16.66 -1.56 6.06
C PHE A 284 -17.02 -1.66 4.57
N VAL A 285 -16.79 -0.56 3.83
CA VAL A 285 -17.00 -0.47 2.38
C VAL A 285 -15.67 -0.49 1.64
N LYS A 286 -14.75 0.43 1.98
CA LYS A 286 -13.47 0.59 1.29
C LYS A 286 -12.42 1.26 2.17
N PHE A 287 -11.14 1.00 1.89
CA PHE A 287 -10.02 1.71 2.50
C PHE A 287 -9.33 2.63 1.48
N PHE A 288 -8.74 3.71 1.97
CA PHE A 288 -7.94 4.66 1.19
C PHE A 288 -6.60 4.87 1.93
N GLY A 289 -5.48 4.54 1.28
CA GLY A 289 -4.14 4.76 1.84
C GLY A 289 -3.57 6.14 1.45
N LYS A 290 -2.43 6.50 2.06
CA LYS A 290 -1.66 7.75 1.84
C LYS A 290 -1.59 8.22 0.38
N ASN A 291 -1.40 7.30 -0.58
CA ASN A 291 -1.16 7.59 -2.00
C ASN A 291 -2.36 8.21 -2.75
N ASN A 292 -3.51 8.40 -2.11
CA ASN A 292 -4.63 9.14 -2.70
C ASN A 292 -4.44 10.64 -2.46
N ASP A 293 -4.61 11.45 -3.50
CA ASP A 293 -4.79 12.89 -3.38
C ASP A 293 -6.23 13.24 -2.95
N VAL A 294 -6.50 14.53 -2.72
CA VAL A 294 -7.80 15.01 -2.24
C VAL A 294 -8.93 14.68 -3.24
N ASP A 295 -8.67 14.79 -4.55
CA ASP A 295 -9.71 14.63 -5.58
C ASP A 295 -10.01 13.16 -5.87
N ALA A 296 -9.00 12.30 -5.95
CA ALA A 296 -9.16 10.84 -6.03
C ALA A 296 -9.81 10.26 -4.77
N LEU A 297 -9.51 10.81 -3.58
CA LEU A 297 -10.21 10.46 -2.35
C LEU A 297 -11.69 10.87 -2.41
N ALA A 298 -11.99 12.12 -2.77
CA ALA A 298 -13.36 12.62 -2.87
C ALA A 298 -14.20 11.89 -3.93
N ASP A 299 -13.69 11.79 -5.16
CA ASP A 299 -14.38 11.14 -6.27
C ASP A 299 -14.47 9.62 -6.05
N GLY A 300 -13.46 9.01 -5.43
CA GLY A 300 -13.47 7.63 -4.98
C GLY A 300 -14.58 7.36 -3.98
N ILE A 301 -14.68 8.15 -2.91
CA ILE A 301 -15.76 8.01 -1.91
C ILE A 301 -17.13 8.23 -2.55
N VAL A 302 -17.32 9.29 -3.36
CA VAL A 302 -18.60 9.55 -4.06
C VAL A 302 -19.00 8.38 -4.96
N LYS A 303 -18.03 7.74 -5.63
CA LYS A 303 -18.26 6.55 -6.45
C LYS A 303 -18.75 5.36 -5.60
N GLU A 304 -18.06 5.03 -4.51
CA GLU A 304 -18.45 3.92 -3.64
C GLU A 304 -19.84 4.15 -3.02
N ILE A 305 -20.14 5.38 -2.55
CA ILE A 305 -21.46 5.71 -1.99
C ILE A 305 -22.57 5.56 -3.05
N LYS A 306 -22.31 5.99 -4.30
CA LYS A 306 -23.24 5.81 -5.42
C LYS A 306 -23.40 4.34 -5.84
N GLN A 307 -22.39 3.49 -5.63
CA GLN A 307 -22.48 2.05 -5.90
C GLN A 307 -23.21 1.31 -4.78
N HIS A 308 -22.95 1.65 -3.51
CA HIS A 308 -23.64 1.05 -2.36
C HIS A 308 -25.14 1.37 -2.36
N LYS A 309 -25.55 2.57 -2.78
CA LYS A 309 -26.98 2.94 -2.96
C LYS A 309 -27.71 2.19 -4.09
N LYS A 310 -27.02 1.38 -4.90
CA LYS A 310 -27.61 0.56 -5.98
C LYS A 310 -27.75 -0.92 -5.61
N GLN A 311 -27.26 -1.32 -4.44
CA GLN A 311 -27.35 -2.67 -3.88
C GLN A 311 -28.55 -2.76 -2.94
#